data_AF-M1B3I5-F1
#
_entry.id   AF-M1B3I5-F1
#
_cell.length_a   1.000
_cell.length_b   1.000
_cell.length_c   1.000
_cell.angle_alpha   90.00
_cell.angle_beta   90.00
_cell.angle_gamma   90.00
#
_symmetry.space_group_name_H-M   'P 1'
#
loop_
_entity.id
_entity.type
_entity.pdbx_description
1 polymer ?
#
loop_
_entity_poly.entity_id
_entity_poly.type
_entity_poly.pdbx_seq_one_letter_code
_entity_poly.pdbx_strand_id
1 'polypeptide(L)'
;MIPEIQATIRQPVVGNMVKALNFQFTVGVVPMHAVTYIGYWAYGSVVSSYLLNNVHGPAWVLGVAHLSAFFQAIITLHIFASPTYEYLDTKYGVKGSALAPRNILFRLVVRGGYLIMTTFLSALLPFLGNFMSLTGAISTIPLTFILPNHMYLIAKKDKLSSLQKSWHWLNIVVFGCVSVAAFVAALKLTVVQTQTYHVFADL
;
A
#
# COMPACT_ATOMS: atom_id res chain seq x y z
N MET A 1 5.88 -5.53 8.50
CA MET A 1 4.84 -5.46 9.54
C MET A 1 4.26 -6.80 9.95
N ILE A 2 3.58 -7.60 9.10
CA ILE A 2 3.05 -8.92 9.55
C ILE A 2 4.15 -9.83 10.13
N PRO A 3 5.30 -10.04 9.47
CA PRO A 3 6.36 -10.88 10.04
C PRO A 3 6.95 -10.34 11.35
N GLU A 4 6.89 -9.03 11.54
CA GLU A 4 7.48 -8.29 12.66
C GLU A 4 6.56 -8.33 13.89
N ILE A 5 5.25 -8.16 13.66
CA ILE A 5 4.19 -8.41 14.64
C ILE A 5 4.20 -9.89 15.04
N GLN A 6 4.32 -10.80 14.06
CA GLN A 6 4.42 -12.24 14.30
C GLN A 6 5.66 -12.63 15.10
N ALA A 7 6.82 -11.99 14.86
CA ALA A 7 8.06 -12.24 15.57
C ALA A 7 8.05 -11.71 17.02
N THR A 8 7.26 -10.68 17.30
CA THR A 8 7.18 -10.04 18.63
C THR A 8 6.18 -10.75 19.56
N ILE A 9 5.19 -11.45 19.01
CA ILE A 9 4.14 -12.12 19.78
C ILE A 9 4.62 -13.50 20.29
N ARG A 10 4.70 -13.67 21.62
CA ARG A 10 4.96 -14.97 22.26
C ARG A 10 3.69 -15.85 22.30
N GLN A 11 3.88 -17.17 22.20
CA GLN A 11 2.83 -18.18 22.45
C GLN A 11 2.16 -17.89 23.81
N PRO A 12 0.81 -17.96 23.93
CA PRO A 12 -0.17 -18.68 23.09
C PRO A 12 -0.89 -17.82 22.01
N VAL A 13 -0.53 -16.54 21.86
CA VAL A 13 -1.32 -15.56 21.08
C VAL A 13 -1.17 -15.74 19.55
N VAL A 14 -0.18 -16.52 19.11
CA VAL A 14 0.08 -16.81 17.69
C VAL A 14 -1.11 -17.48 16.99
N GLY A 15 -1.79 -18.42 17.67
CA GLY A 15 -2.95 -19.11 17.11
C GLY A 15 -4.15 -18.18 16.88
N ASN A 16 -4.38 -17.23 17.79
CA ASN A 16 -5.46 -16.26 17.67
C ASN A 16 -5.20 -15.26 16.55
N MET A 17 -3.95 -14.87 16.33
CA MET A 17 -3.57 -13.99 15.23
C MET A 17 -3.75 -14.66 13.86
N VAL A 18 -3.44 -15.96 13.71
CA VAL A 18 -3.69 -16.68 12.45
C VAL A 18 -5.20 -16.79 12.18
N LYS A 19 -6.01 -17.05 13.21
CA LYS A 19 -7.48 -17.04 13.09
C LYS A 19 -8.00 -15.66 12.68
N ALA A 20 -7.49 -14.59 13.30
CA ALA A 20 -7.85 -13.22 12.95
C ALA A 20 -7.44 -12.88 11.51
N LEU A 21 -6.27 -13.33 11.07
CA LEU A 21 -5.79 -13.13 9.70
C LEU A 21 -6.71 -13.84 8.68
N ASN A 22 -7.06 -15.10 8.95
CA ASN A 22 -7.98 -15.86 8.10
C ASN A 22 -9.38 -15.21 8.07
N PHE A 23 -9.87 -14.74 9.22
CA PHE A 23 -11.13 -14.00 9.30
C PHE A 23 -11.09 -12.72 8.46
N GLN A 24 -10.00 -11.95 8.54
CA GLN A 24 -9.83 -10.72 7.76
C GLN A 24 -9.80 -11.00 6.25
N PHE A 25 -9.11 -12.05 5.81
CA PHE A 25 -9.04 -12.41 4.38
C PHE A 25 -10.30 -13.06 3.83
N THR A 26 -11.18 -13.59 4.69
CA THR A 26 -12.44 -14.21 4.26
C THR A 26 -13.60 -13.24 4.38
N VAL A 27 -13.89 -12.79 5.60
CA VAL A 27 -15.04 -11.91 5.91
C VAL A 27 -14.71 -10.45 5.63
N GLY A 28 -13.49 -10.00 5.95
CA GLY A 28 -13.09 -8.61 5.77
C GLY A 28 -13.05 -8.14 4.31
N VAL A 29 -12.99 -9.07 3.36
CA VAL A 29 -13.00 -8.80 1.91
C VAL A 29 -14.42 -8.51 1.40
N VAL A 30 -15.47 -8.99 2.10
CA VAL A 30 -16.86 -8.85 1.68
C VAL A 30 -17.31 -7.38 1.63
N PRO A 31 -17.10 -6.54 2.66
CA PRO A 31 -17.45 -5.12 2.60
C PRO A 31 -16.74 -4.38 1.45
N MET A 32 -15.47 -4.70 1.18
CA MET A 32 -14.72 -4.06 0.11
C MET A 32 -15.33 -4.34 -1.27
N HIS A 33 -15.71 -5.60 -1.52
CA HIS A 33 -16.36 -5.99 -2.76
C HIS A 33 -17.78 -5.43 -2.85
N ALA A 34 -18.52 -5.41 -1.74
CA ALA A 34 -19.86 -4.82 -1.70
C ALA A 34 -19.84 -3.34 -2.09
N VAL A 35 -18.93 -2.54 -1.51
CA VAL A 35 -18.77 -1.12 -1.86
C VAL A 35 -18.38 -0.96 -3.33
N THR A 36 -17.50 -1.82 -3.85
CA THR A 36 -17.06 -1.77 -5.25
C THR A 36 -18.22 -2.08 -6.22
N TYR A 37 -18.96 -3.15 -5.98
CA TYR A 37 -20.06 -3.57 -6.85
C TYR A 37 -21.25 -2.61 -6.78
N ILE A 38 -21.63 -2.16 -5.58
CA ILE A 38 -22.71 -1.18 -5.40
C ILE A 38 -22.30 0.16 -6.00
N GLY A 39 -21.06 0.59 -5.79
CA GLY A 39 -20.53 1.83 -6.38
C GLY A 39 -20.53 1.80 -7.91
N TYR A 40 -20.09 0.69 -8.52
CA TYR A 40 -20.14 0.53 -9.97
C TYR A 40 -21.58 0.45 -10.49
N TRP A 41 -22.49 -0.21 -9.78
CA TRP A 41 -23.91 -0.26 -10.16
C TRP A 41 -24.58 1.12 -10.10
N ALA A 42 -24.21 1.96 -9.12
CA ALA A 42 -24.80 3.28 -8.93
C ALA A 42 -24.24 4.34 -9.89
N TYR A 43 -22.92 4.36 -10.13
CA TYR A 43 -22.24 5.43 -10.88
C TYR A 43 -21.71 5.00 -12.26
N GLY A 44 -21.75 3.70 -12.57
CA GLY A 44 -21.29 3.16 -13.85
C GLY A 44 -19.81 3.43 -14.13
N SER A 45 -19.49 3.60 -15.41
CA SER A 45 -18.12 3.82 -15.91
C SER A 45 -17.58 5.23 -15.68
N VAL A 46 -18.40 6.16 -15.17
CA VAL A 46 -18.03 7.57 -14.94
C VAL A 46 -17.43 7.77 -13.54
N VAL A 47 -17.41 6.72 -12.70
CA VAL A 47 -16.90 6.80 -11.33
C VAL A 47 -15.43 7.21 -11.29
N SER A 48 -15.14 8.29 -10.57
CA SER A 48 -13.76 8.71 -10.32
C SER A 48 -13.06 7.78 -9.31
N SER A 49 -11.72 7.75 -9.34
CA SER A 49 -10.93 6.89 -8.44
C SER A 49 -11.16 7.17 -6.96
N TYR A 50 -11.58 8.38 -6.60
CA TYR A 50 -12.00 8.74 -5.25
C TYR A 50 -13.53 8.83 -5.19
N LEU A 51 -14.15 7.75 -4.70
CA LEU A 51 -15.60 7.53 -4.79
C LEU A 51 -16.43 8.69 -4.25
N LEU A 52 -16.02 9.32 -3.14
CA LEU A 52 -16.77 10.39 -2.49
C LEU A 52 -16.99 11.61 -3.40
N ASN A 53 -16.16 11.83 -4.42
CA ASN A 53 -16.35 12.93 -5.36
C ASN A 53 -17.59 12.75 -6.26
N ASN A 54 -18.10 11.53 -6.42
CA ASN A 54 -19.29 11.24 -7.23
C ASN A 54 -20.55 11.08 -6.37
N VAL A 55 -20.41 11.04 -5.04
CA VAL A 55 -21.55 10.79 -4.15
C VAL A 55 -22.34 12.07 -3.94
N HIS A 56 -23.61 12.05 -4.35
CA HIS A 56 -24.56 13.14 -4.09
C HIS A 56 -25.40 12.81 -2.86
N GLY A 57 -25.50 13.75 -1.91
CA GLY A 57 -26.25 13.55 -0.67
C GLY A 57 -26.25 14.79 0.23
N PRO A 58 -26.83 14.68 1.44
CA PRO A 58 -26.84 15.77 2.40
C PRO A 58 -25.42 16.21 2.77
N ALA A 59 -25.17 17.52 2.81
CA ALA A 59 -23.84 18.09 3.05
C ALA A 59 -23.18 17.57 4.35
N TRP A 60 -23.97 17.29 5.38
CA TRP A 60 -23.47 16.76 6.65
C TRP A 60 -22.90 15.34 6.52
N VAL A 61 -23.52 14.46 5.71
CA VAL A 61 -23.05 13.08 5.48
C VAL A 61 -21.73 13.10 4.74
N LEU A 62 -21.66 13.92 3.68
CA LEU A 62 -20.45 14.08 2.89
C LEU A 62 -19.31 14.67 3.73
N GLY A 63 -19.61 15.68 4.56
CA GLY A 63 -18.65 16.25 5.51
C GLY A 63 -18.08 15.22 6.48
N VAL A 64 -18.94 14.40 7.10
CA VAL A 64 -18.49 13.31 8.00
C VAL A 64 -17.63 12.28 7.26
N ALA A 65 -18.01 11.93 6.02
CA ALA A 65 -17.27 10.96 5.22
C ALA A 65 -15.85 11.47 4.86
N HIS A 66 -15.72 12.74 4.45
CA HIS A 66 -14.41 13.35 4.19
C HIS A 66 -13.56 13.47 5.48
N LEU A 67 -14.16 13.86 6.60
CA LEU A 67 -13.45 13.93 7.89
C LEU A 67 -12.95 12.55 8.33
N SER A 68 -13.78 11.52 8.20
CA SER A 68 -13.40 10.14 8.50
C SER A 68 -12.23 9.68 7.62
N ALA A 69 -12.30 9.92 6.31
CA ALA A 69 -11.22 9.61 5.37
C ALA A 69 -9.92 10.36 5.72
N PHE A 70 -10.03 11.62 6.15
CA PHE A 70 -8.89 12.43 6.58
C PHE A 70 -8.22 11.86 7.84
N PHE A 71 -8.98 11.54 8.89
CA PHE A 71 -8.43 10.93 10.10
C PHE A 71 -7.82 9.55 9.83
N GLN A 72 -8.49 8.73 9.03
CA GLN A 72 -7.98 7.43 8.58
C GLN A 72 -6.62 7.59 7.88
N ALA A 73 -6.47 8.60 7.01
CA ALA A 73 -5.22 8.86 6.30
C ALA A 73 -4.07 9.23 7.26
N ILE A 74 -4.34 10.06 8.28
CA ILE A 74 -3.34 10.43 9.30
C ILE A 74 -2.84 9.19 10.05
N ILE A 75 -3.78 8.36 10.53
CA ILE A 75 -3.45 7.13 11.28
C ILE A 75 -2.64 6.19 10.39
N THR A 76 -3.08 6.01 9.15
CA THR A 76 -2.46 5.11 8.18
C THR A 76 -1.02 5.55 7.84
N LEU A 77 -0.82 6.85 7.61
CA LEU A 77 0.51 7.43 7.37
C LEU A 77 1.46 7.14 8.53
N HIS A 78 0.98 7.28 9.77
CA HIS A 78 1.81 7.03 10.95
C HIS A 78 2.21 5.55 11.08
N ILE A 79 1.26 4.65 10.89
CA ILE A 79 1.50 3.19 10.97
C ILE A 79 2.49 2.75 9.90
N PHE A 80 2.33 3.18 8.65
CA PHE A 80 3.21 2.79 7.56
C PHE A 80 4.60 3.45 7.60
N ALA A 81 4.71 4.65 8.18
CA ALA A 81 6.00 5.31 8.33
C ALA A 81 6.86 4.70 9.45
N SER A 82 6.25 4.06 10.46
CA SER A 82 6.95 3.52 11.63
C SER A 82 8.12 2.57 11.30
N PRO A 83 7.95 1.54 10.45
CA PRO A 83 9.06 0.64 10.11
C PRO A 83 10.19 1.34 9.36
N THR A 84 9.86 2.35 8.54
CA THR A 84 10.85 3.15 7.83
C THR A 84 11.69 3.98 8.79
N TYR A 85 11.05 4.59 9.79
CA TYR A 85 11.75 5.33 10.83
C TYR A 85 12.67 4.43 11.66
N GLU A 86 12.21 3.23 12.02
CA GLU A 86 13.02 2.26 12.76
C GLU A 86 14.23 1.75 11.95
N TYR A 87 14.04 1.48 10.66
CA TYR A 87 15.13 1.12 9.75
C TYR A 87 16.18 2.24 9.64
N LEU A 88 15.74 3.49 9.48
CA LEU A 88 16.64 4.65 9.37
C LEU A 88 17.38 4.91 10.69
N ASP A 89 16.69 4.89 11.83
CA ASP A 89 17.31 5.06 13.15
C ASP A 89 18.38 3.98 13.42
N THR A 90 18.12 2.73 13.02
CA THR A 90 19.07 1.61 13.15
C THR A 90 20.26 1.75 12.21
N LYS A 91 20.01 2.07 10.94
CA LYS A 91 21.06 2.19 9.91
C LYS A 91 22.01 3.35 10.16
N TYR A 92 21.47 4.50 10.58
CA TYR A 92 22.26 5.69 10.89
C TYR A 92 22.76 5.71 12.34
N GLY A 93 22.56 4.62 13.09
CA GLY A 93 23.23 4.35 14.34
C GLY A 93 22.94 5.41 15.41
N VAL A 94 21.67 5.80 15.57
CA VAL A 94 21.23 6.70 16.65
C VAL A 94 21.39 5.97 17.99
N LYS A 95 22.63 5.93 18.51
CA LYS A 95 23.00 5.34 19.79
C LYS A 95 23.17 6.46 20.82
N GLY A 96 22.44 6.38 21.92
CA GLY A 96 22.49 7.36 23.02
C GLY A 96 21.12 7.71 23.59
N SER A 97 21.04 8.73 24.45
CA SER A 97 19.78 9.22 25.02
C SER A 97 18.81 9.64 23.92
N ALA A 98 17.55 9.21 24.03
CA ALA A 98 16.48 9.59 23.11
C ALA A 98 16.24 11.11 23.04
N LEU A 99 16.68 11.85 24.07
CA LEU A 99 16.53 13.30 24.22
C LEU A 99 17.79 14.09 23.86
N ALA A 100 18.86 13.44 23.37
CA ALA A 100 20.02 14.19 22.92
C ALA A 100 19.62 15.13 21.77
N PRO A 101 20.02 16.42 21.77
CA PRO A 101 19.56 17.40 20.79
C PRO A 101 19.91 16.99 19.35
N ARG A 102 21.04 16.31 19.15
CA ARG A 102 21.42 15.71 17.85
C ARG A 102 20.44 14.63 17.38
N ASN A 103 19.93 13.80 18.30
CA ASN A 103 18.99 12.72 18.00
C ASN A 103 17.58 13.28 17.72
N ILE A 104 17.17 14.32 18.45
CA ILE A 104 15.91 15.04 18.20
C ILE A 104 15.96 15.71 16.82
N LEU A 105 17.05 16.42 16.50
CA LEU A 105 17.21 17.07 15.20
C LEU A 105 17.20 16.06 14.06
N PHE A 106 17.93 14.94 14.18
CA PHE A 106 17.90 13.87 13.19
C PHE A 106 16.48 13.31 12.97
N ARG A 107 15.75 13.03 14.06
CA ARG A 107 14.37 12.55 13.97
C ARG A 107 13.43 13.57 13.35
N LEU A 108 13.59 14.86 13.66
CA LEU A 108 12.79 15.93 13.08
C LEU A 108 13.05 16.04 11.58
N VAL A 109 14.31 15.98 11.15
CA VAL A 109 14.68 16.04 9.73
C VAL A 109 14.16 14.82 8.97
N VAL A 110 14.36 13.62 9.51
CA VAL A 110 13.91 12.38 8.85
C VAL A 110 12.38 12.30 8.78
N ARG A 111 11.69 12.52 9.89
CA ARG A 111 10.22 12.42 9.96
C ARG A 111 9.55 13.59 9.23
N GLY A 112 10.05 14.81 9.45
CA GLY A 112 9.57 16.01 8.76
C GLY A 112 9.84 15.94 7.26
N GLY A 113 11.04 15.53 6.85
CA GLY A 113 11.39 15.33 5.44
C GLY A 113 10.52 14.27 4.76
N TYR A 114 10.26 13.14 5.44
CA TYR A 114 9.33 12.13 4.93
C TYR A 114 7.92 12.71 4.72
N LEU A 115 7.36 13.41 5.72
CA LEU A 115 6.05 14.03 5.62
C LEU A 115 6.00 15.05 4.48
N ILE A 116 6.95 15.98 4.43
CA ILE A 116 7.02 17.01 3.38
C ILE A 116 7.09 16.36 1.99
N MET A 117 7.95 15.37 1.80
CA MET A 117 8.06 14.67 0.51
C MET A 117 6.76 13.95 0.14
N THR A 118 6.11 13.26 1.07
CA THR A 118 4.84 12.58 0.79
C THR A 118 3.71 13.56 0.47
N THR A 119 3.60 14.68 1.20
CA THR A 119 2.61 15.72 0.93
C THR A 119 2.89 16.41 -0.41
N PHE A 120 4.16 16.68 -0.72
CA PHE A 120 4.57 17.27 -1.98
C PHE A 120 4.23 16.36 -3.17
N LEU A 121 4.56 15.06 -3.08
CA LEU A 121 4.18 14.08 -4.10
C LEU A 121 2.66 13.96 -4.25
N SER A 122 1.92 14.02 -3.14
CA SER A 122 0.46 14.01 -3.18
C SER A 122 -0.14 15.26 -3.82
N ALA A 123 0.51 16.43 -3.65
CA ALA A 123 0.07 17.68 -4.27
C ALA A 123 0.39 17.73 -5.77
N LEU A 124 1.48 17.10 -6.20
CA LEU A 124 1.89 17.04 -7.61
C LEU A 124 1.08 16.04 -8.44
N LEU A 125 0.49 15.02 -7.83
CA LEU A 125 -0.18 13.92 -8.52
C LEU A 125 -1.69 14.00 -8.33
N PRO A 126 -2.44 14.66 -9.24
CA PRO A 126 -3.91 14.73 -9.15
C PRO A 126 -4.58 13.36 -9.46
N PHE A 127 -3.83 12.39 -9.97
CA PHE A 127 -4.33 11.10 -10.45
C PHE A 127 -4.06 9.96 -9.47
N LEU A 128 -4.76 9.97 -8.33
CA LEU A 128 -4.61 8.97 -7.28
C LEU A 128 -4.75 7.52 -7.80
N GLY A 129 -5.71 7.26 -8.69
CA GLY A 129 -5.92 5.93 -9.27
C GLY A 129 -4.71 5.40 -10.06
N ASN A 130 -4.13 6.23 -10.92
CA ASN A 130 -2.97 5.83 -11.72
C ASN A 130 -1.74 5.58 -10.86
N PHE A 131 -1.52 6.43 -9.85
CA PHE A 131 -0.42 6.25 -8.90
C PHE A 131 -0.59 4.95 -8.10
N MET A 132 -1.80 4.65 -7.64
CA MET A 132 -2.12 3.37 -6.99
C MET A 132 -1.88 2.17 -7.90
N SER A 133 -2.27 2.23 -9.18
CA SER A 133 -2.00 1.16 -10.15
C SER A 133 -0.51 0.99 -10.42
N LEU A 134 0.25 2.10 -10.55
CA LEU A 134 1.69 2.08 -10.79
C LEU A 134 2.44 1.47 -9.61
N THR A 135 2.18 1.97 -8.40
CA THR A 135 2.76 1.42 -7.17
C THR A 135 2.38 -0.05 -6.98
N GLY A 136 1.11 -0.41 -7.20
CA GLY A 136 0.66 -1.80 -7.17
C GLY A 136 1.42 -2.72 -8.14
N ALA A 137 1.68 -2.25 -9.35
CA ALA A 137 2.42 -3.00 -10.37
C ALA A 137 3.89 -3.22 -9.98
N ILE A 138 4.56 -2.20 -9.44
CA ILE A 138 5.99 -2.25 -9.11
C ILE A 138 6.25 -2.94 -7.77
N SER A 139 5.47 -2.62 -6.74
CA SER A 139 5.72 -3.11 -5.39
C SER A 139 4.81 -4.27 -5.02
N THR A 140 3.49 -4.12 -5.18
CA THR A 140 2.55 -5.08 -4.58
C THR A 140 2.62 -6.43 -5.28
N ILE A 141 2.48 -6.48 -6.62
CA ILE A 141 2.48 -7.77 -7.35
C ILE A 141 3.78 -8.56 -7.12
N PRO A 142 4.98 -7.97 -7.24
CA PRO A 142 6.21 -8.70 -6.98
C PRO A 142 6.34 -9.14 -5.52
N LEU A 143 5.96 -8.28 -4.57
CA LEU A 143 6.13 -8.58 -3.14
C LEU A 143 5.13 -9.64 -2.64
N THR A 144 3.92 -9.70 -3.20
CA THR A 144 2.87 -10.64 -2.77
C THR A 144 2.90 -11.96 -3.53
N PHE A 145 3.18 -11.95 -4.83
CA PHE A 145 3.07 -13.15 -5.68
C PHE A 145 4.42 -13.70 -6.12
N ILE A 146 5.41 -12.86 -6.39
CA ILE A 146 6.71 -13.33 -6.89
C ILE A 146 7.61 -13.74 -5.72
N LEU A 147 7.78 -12.85 -4.74
CA LEU A 147 8.73 -13.02 -3.64
C LEU A 147 8.42 -14.26 -2.78
N PRO A 148 7.17 -14.53 -2.34
CA PRO A 148 6.90 -15.68 -1.49
C PRO A 148 7.08 -17.01 -2.23
N ASN A 149 6.68 -17.08 -3.51
CA ASN A 149 6.91 -18.26 -4.36
C ASN A 149 8.41 -18.53 -4.55
N HIS A 150 9.20 -17.48 -4.78
CA HIS A 150 10.65 -17.60 -4.90
C HIS A 150 11.33 -18.01 -3.59
N MET A 151 10.95 -17.38 -2.47
CA MET A 151 11.45 -17.76 -1.14
C MET A 151 11.11 -19.20 -0.78
N TYR A 152 9.89 -19.65 -1.09
CA TYR A 152 9.45 -21.02 -0.83
C TYR A 152 10.25 -22.05 -1.65
N LEU A 153 10.51 -21.75 -2.94
CA LEU A 153 11.35 -22.58 -3.80
C LEU A 153 12.77 -22.73 -3.26
N ILE A 154 13.38 -21.63 -2.78
CA ILE A 154 14.73 -21.66 -2.19
C ILE A 154 14.73 -22.44 -0.88
N ALA A 155 13.77 -22.17 0.01
CA ALA A 155 13.73 -22.78 1.35
C ALA A 155 13.42 -24.29 1.34
N LYS A 156 12.70 -24.78 0.33
CA LYS A 156 12.26 -26.20 0.25
C LYS A 156 12.81 -26.93 -0.98
N LYS A 157 13.87 -26.42 -1.61
CA LYS A 157 14.43 -26.91 -2.87
C LYS A 157 14.58 -28.43 -2.96
N ASP A 158 15.04 -29.09 -1.90
CA ASP A 158 15.33 -30.53 -1.90
C ASP A 158 14.12 -31.41 -1.53
N LYS A 159 13.04 -30.82 -1.04
CA LYS A 159 11.82 -31.54 -0.60
C LYS A 159 10.65 -31.41 -1.56
N LEU A 160 10.77 -30.59 -2.61
CA LEU A 160 9.69 -30.34 -3.57
C LEU A 160 9.78 -31.29 -4.77
N SER A 161 8.63 -31.83 -5.15
CA SER A 161 8.46 -32.58 -6.40
C SER A 161 8.71 -31.67 -7.62
N SER A 162 9.14 -32.25 -8.74
CA SER A 162 9.34 -31.51 -10.00
C SER A 162 8.08 -30.74 -10.44
N LEU A 163 6.89 -31.33 -10.22
CA LEU A 163 5.61 -30.69 -10.53
C LEU A 163 5.35 -29.44 -9.67
N GLN A 164 5.65 -29.51 -8.37
CA GLN A 164 5.50 -28.37 -7.45
C GLN A 164 6.47 -27.26 -7.79
N LYS A 165 7.72 -27.60 -8.15
CA LYS A 165 8.71 -26.63 -8.62
C LYS A 165 8.24 -25.91 -9.88
N SER A 166 7.73 -26.66 -10.85
CA SER A 166 7.17 -26.11 -12.08
C SER A 166 5.98 -25.18 -11.81
N TRP A 167 5.08 -25.56 -10.90
CA TRP A 167 3.95 -24.72 -10.51
C TRP A 167 4.35 -23.37 -9.92
N HIS A 168 5.30 -23.35 -8.97
CA HIS A 168 5.79 -22.09 -8.40
C HIS A 168 6.54 -21.23 -9.41
N TRP A 169 7.32 -21.85 -10.30
CA TRP A 169 7.99 -21.15 -11.40
C TRP A 169 7.00 -20.53 -12.38
N LEU A 170 5.94 -21.26 -12.75
CA LEU A 170 4.87 -20.74 -13.59
C LEU A 170 4.23 -19.51 -12.95
N ASN A 171 3.89 -19.58 -11.66
CA ASN A 171 3.34 -18.43 -10.93
C ASN A 171 4.28 -17.22 -10.99
N ILE A 172 5.58 -17.42 -10.75
CA ILE A 172 6.57 -16.33 -10.84
C ILE A 172 6.56 -15.68 -12.21
N VAL A 173 6.58 -16.48 -13.29
CA VAL A 173 6.58 -15.97 -14.67
C VAL A 173 5.28 -15.24 -14.99
N VAL A 174 4.12 -15.84 -14.69
CA VAL A 174 2.81 -15.25 -14.97
C VAL A 174 2.63 -13.93 -14.23
N PHE A 175 2.87 -13.90 -12.92
CA PHE A 175 2.75 -12.67 -12.14
C PHE A 175 3.82 -11.64 -12.51
N GLY A 176 5.00 -12.07 -12.97
CA GLY A 176 6.00 -11.20 -13.59
C GLY A 176 5.46 -10.51 -14.85
N CYS A 177 4.90 -11.28 -15.78
CA CYS A 177 4.27 -10.73 -16.98
C CYS A 177 3.11 -9.77 -16.64
N VAL A 178 2.26 -10.13 -15.67
CA VAL A 178 1.15 -9.28 -15.21
C VAL A 178 1.67 -7.98 -14.59
N SER A 179 2.74 -8.03 -13.78
CA SER A 179 3.38 -6.85 -13.20
C SER A 179 3.90 -5.90 -14.29
N VAL A 180 4.59 -6.43 -15.31
CA VAL A 180 5.08 -5.64 -16.44
C VAL A 180 3.93 -5.04 -17.25
N ALA A 181 2.91 -5.83 -17.57
CA ALA A 181 1.74 -5.35 -18.31
C ALA A 181 0.99 -4.24 -17.53
N ALA A 182 0.78 -4.43 -16.23
CA ALA A 182 0.16 -3.43 -15.37
C ALA A 182 1.00 -2.16 -15.27
N PHE A 183 2.33 -2.28 -15.18
CA PHE A 183 3.25 -1.15 -15.16
C PHE A 183 3.17 -0.35 -16.47
N VAL A 184 3.23 -1.02 -17.63
CA VAL A 184 3.11 -0.37 -18.95
C VAL A 184 1.75 0.32 -19.10
N ALA A 185 0.66 -0.33 -18.66
CA ALA A 185 -0.68 0.25 -18.71
C ALA A 185 -0.78 1.51 -17.82
N ALA A 186 -0.29 1.44 -16.58
CA ALA A 186 -0.29 2.57 -15.66
C ALA A 186 0.58 3.74 -16.18
N LEU A 187 1.75 3.44 -16.76
CA LEU A 187 2.59 4.46 -17.40
C LEU A 187 1.89 5.12 -18.58
N LYS A 188 1.29 4.34 -19.48
CA LYS A 188 0.54 4.89 -20.63
C LYS A 188 -0.57 5.82 -20.16
N LEU A 189 -1.37 5.39 -19.18
CA LEU A 189 -2.46 6.19 -18.62
C LEU A 189 -1.94 7.48 -17.97
N THR A 190 -0.82 7.40 -17.25
CA THR A 190 -0.18 8.56 -16.63
C THR A 190 0.34 9.54 -17.68
N VAL A 191 1.01 9.07 -18.74
CA VAL A 191 1.52 9.94 -19.82
C VAL A 191 0.38 10.65 -20.53
N VAL A 192 -0.70 9.93 -20.89
CA VAL A 192 -1.87 10.52 -21.56
C VAL A 192 -2.52 11.58 -20.67
N GLN A 193 -2.69 11.32 -19.38
CA GLN A 193 -3.27 12.30 -18.46
C GLN A 193 -2.35 13.49 -18.18
N THR A 194 -1.03 13.29 -18.22
CA THR A 194 -0.05 14.37 -18.05
C THR A 194 -0.04 15.30 -19.26
N GLN A 195 -0.29 14.80 -20.47
CA GLN A 195 -0.42 15.66 -21.67
C GLN A 195 -1.63 16.59 -21.61
N THR A 196 -2.69 16.19 -20.90
CA THR A 196 -3.88 17.03 -20.67
C THR A 196 -3.74 17.92 -19.43
N TYR A 197 -2.71 17.68 -18.59
CA TYR A 197 -2.52 18.37 -17.32
C TYR A 197 -1.46 19.46 -17.42
N HIS A 198 -1.89 20.70 -17.28
CA HIS A 198 -0.99 21.83 -17.08
C HIS A 198 -0.68 21.96 -15.58
N VAL A 199 0.56 21.64 -15.22
CA VAL A 199 1.06 21.79 -13.85
C VAL A 199 0.94 23.27 -13.45
N PHE A 200 0.16 23.57 -12.41
CA PHE A 200 -0.13 24.92 -11.92
C PHE A 200 -0.93 25.84 -12.88
N ALA A 201 -1.89 25.31 -13.65
CA ALA A 201 -2.74 26.15 -14.49
C ALA A 201 -3.65 27.14 -13.74
N ASP A 202 -3.90 26.90 -12.44
CA ASP A 202 -4.70 27.75 -11.55
C ASP A 202 -3.82 28.47 -10.50
N LEU A 203 -2.71 29.08 -10.93
CA LEU A 203 -1.90 29.99 -10.10
C LEU A 203 -1.81 31.38 -10.75
#